data_AF-A0A2V6WDN7-F1
#
_entry.id   AF-A0A2V6WDN7-F1
#
_cell.length_a   1.000
_cell.length_b   1.000
_cell.length_c   1.000
_cell.angle_alpha   90.00
_cell.angle_beta   90.00
_cell.angle_gamma   90.00
#
_symmetry.space_group_name_H-M   'P 1'
#
loop_
_entity.id
_entity.type
_entity.pdbx_description
1 polymer ?
#
loop_
_entity_poly.entity_id
_entity_poly.type
_entity_poly.pdbx_seq_one_letter_code
_entity_poly.pdbx_strand_id
1 'polypeptide(L)'
;MTGAGTERRWGIAILAALGLLALLPLARPREDVLNFAFLVLLSITLAESWNILAGYAGQVNLGHAAFFGLGALVTRTLWSAGIPVLLAMAAGAATATVFALAIGAAAFRLRGAYSTG
;
A
#
# COMPACT_ATOMS: atom_id res chain seq x y z
N MET A 1 -36.75 -15.11 4.54
CA MET A 1 -35.62 -15.97 4.10
C MET A 1 -35.41 -15.82 2.57
N THR A 2 -35.07 -14.63 2.07
CA THR A 2 -35.11 -14.29 0.62
C THR A 2 -33.86 -13.53 0.12
N GLY A 3 -32.67 -13.77 0.68
CA GLY A 3 -31.43 -13.06 0.28
C GLY A 3 -30.62 -13.75 -0.84
N ALA A 4 -30.62 -15.08 -0.89
CA ALA A 4 -29.63 -15.85 -1.65
C ALA A 4 -29.74 -15.75 -3.19
N GLY A 5 -30.92 -15.39 -3.72
CA GLY A 5 -31.14 -15.29 -5.18
C GLY A 5 -30.57 -14.02 -5.79
N THR A 6 -30.58 -12.93 -5.03
CA THR A 6 -30.09 -11.62 -5.47
C THR A 6 -28.57 -11.59 -5.44
N GLU A 7 -27.94 -12.06 -4.36
CA GLU A 7 -26.47 -12.14 -4.23
C GLU A 7 -25.82 -13.01 -5.31
N ARG A 8 -26.44 -14.15 -5.65
CA ARG A 8 -25.96 -15.02 -6.74
C ARG A 8 -26.05 -14.35 -8.10
N ARG A 9 -27.09 -13.55 -8.35
CA ARG A 9 -27.25 -12.77 -9.60
C ARG A 9 -26.22 -11.66 -9.71
N TRP A 10 -25.91 -10.98 -8.60
CA TRP A 10 -24.85 -9.97 -8.55
C TRP A 10 -23.46 -10.59 -8.79
N GLY A 11 -23.18 -11.74 -8.17
CA GLY A 11 -21.93 -12.46 -8.41
C GLY A 11 -21.75 -12.85 -9.87
N ILE A 12 -22.80 -13.37 -10.52
CA ILE A 12 -22.76 -13.71 -11.95
C ILE A 12 -22.62 -12.45 -12.82
N ALA A 13 -23.27 -11.34 -12.47
CA ALA A 13 -23.15 -10.07 -13.19
C ALA A 13 -21.73 -9.48 -13.09
N ILE A 14 -21.09 -9.55 -11.92
CA ILE A 14 -19.70 -9.12 -11.72
C ILE A 14 -18.74 -9.98 -12.54
N LEU A 15 -18.92 -11.31 -12.51
CA LEU A 15 -18.10 -12.23 -13.29
C LEU A 15 -18.29 -12.04 -14.80
N ALA A 16 -19.52 -11.78 -15.26
CA ALA A 16 -19.81 -11.48 -16.65
C ALA A 16 -19.21 -10.13 -17.08
N ALA A 17 -19.26 -9.11 -16.23
CA ALA A 17 -18.64 -7.80 -16.49
C ALA A 17 -17.10 -7.91 -16.54
N LEU A 18 -16.49 -8.65 -15.62
CA LEU A 18 -15.06 -8.95 -15.64
C LEU A 18 -14.65 -9.72 -16.90
N GLY A 19 -15.43 -10.74 -17.28
CA GLY A 19 -15.21 -11.50 -18.51
C GLY A 19 -15.32 -10.63 -19.77
N LEU A 20 -16.31 -9.75 -19.83
CA LEU A 20 -16.50 -8.82 -20.94
C LEU A 20 -15.36 -7.79 -21.02
N LEU A 21 -14.90 -7.27 -19.87
CA LEU A 21 -13.76 -6.37 -19.78
C LEU A 21 -12.45 -7.05 -20.23
N ALA A 22 -12.28 -8.34 -19.92
CA ALA A 22 -11.15 -9.16 -20.37
C ALA A 22 -11.21 -9.51 -21.88
N LEU A 23 -12.41 -9.54 -22.47
CA LEU A 23 -12.63 -9.79 -23.90
C LEU A 23 -12.46 -8.54 -24.78
N LEU A 24 -12.70 -7.34 -24.23
CA LEU A 24 -12.51 -6.06 -24.93
C LEU A 24 -11.12 -5.84 -25.55
N PRO A 25 -9.99 -6.16 -24.88
CA PRO A 25 -8.65 -5.96 -25.47
C PRO A 25 -8.31 -6.97 -26.58
N LEU A 26 -9.07 -8.06 -26.73
CA LEU A 26 -8.76 -9.12 -27.69
C LEU A 26 -9.32 -8.83 -29.10
N ALA A 27 -10.28 -7.92 -29.23
CA ALA A 27 -10.95 -7.63 -30.50
C ALA A 27 -10.11 -6.78 -31.47
N ARG A 28 -9.12 -6.00 -30.97
CA ARG A 28 -8.06 -5.37 -31.77
C ARG A 28 -6.82 -5.10 -30.89
N PRO A 29 -5.64 -5.66 -31.20
CA PRO A 29 -4.43 -5.41 -30.43
C PRO A 29 -3.91 -3.99 -30.71
N ARG A 30 -4.46 -3.01 -30.00
CA ARG A 30 -3.80 -1.71 -29.83
C ARG A 30 -3.09 -1.76 -28.49
N GLU A 31 -1.76 -1.72 -28.54
CA GLU A 31 -0.86 -1.84 -27.39
C GLU A 31 -1.22 -0.84 -26.27
N ASP A 32 -1.77 0.33 -26.64
CA ASP A 32 -2.27 1.34 -25.71
C ASP A 32 -3.41 0.84 -24.82
N VAL A 33 -4.36 0.08 -25.38
CA VAL A 33 -5.55 -0.39 -24.65
C VAL A 33 -5.18 -1.55 -23.72
N LEU A 34 -4.27 -2.42 -24.14
CA LEU A 34 -3.74 -3.51 -23.32
C LEU A 34 -2.94 -2.97 -22.12
N ASN A 35 -2.06 -1.99 -22.36
CA ASN A 35 -1.30 -1.36 -21.28
C ASN A 35 -2.22 -0.61 -20.30
N PHE A 36 -3.21 0.12 -20.83
CA PHE A 36 -4.17 0.83 -19.99
C PHE A 36 -5.02 -0.15 -19.15
N ALA A 37 -5.50 -1.24 -19.74
CA ALA A 37 -6.23 -2.28 -19.02
C ALA A 37 -5.36 -2.93 -17.93
N PHE A 38 -4.09 -3.22 -18.23
CA PHE A 38 -3.14 -3.75 -17.25
C PHE A 38 -2.92 -2.78 -16.08
N LEU A 39 -2.70 -1.50 -16.36
CA LEU A 39 -2.53 -0.46 -15.33
C LEU A 39 -3.80 -0.29 -14.47
N VAL A 40 -4.98 -0.40 -15.08
CA VAL A 40 -6.27 -0.35 -14.36
C VAL A 40 -6.40 -1.57 -13.45
N LEU A 41 -6.19 -2.79 -13.95
CA LEU A 41 -6.25 -4.01 -13.14
C LEU A 41 -5.22 -3.98 -12.00
N LEU A 42 -3.99 -3.56 -12.29
CA LEU A 42 -2.94 -3.40 -11.28
C LEU A 42 -3.37 -2.41 -10.19
N SER A 43 -3.96 -1.29 -10.59
CA SER A 43 -4.44 -0.26 -9.66
C SER A 43 -5.61 -0.76 -8.80
N ILE A 44 -6.51 -1.57 -9.36
CA ILE A 44 -7.59 -2.23 -8.61
C ILE A 44 -7.02 -3.19 -7.57
N THR A 45 -6.07 -4.04 -7.94
CA THR A 45 -5.42 -4.99 -7.01
C THR A 45 -4.67 -4.26 -5.89
N LEU A 46 -3.99 -3.15 -6.20
CA LEU A 46 -3.33 -2.30 -5.20
C LEU A 46 -4.35 -1.66 -4.25
N ALA A 47 -5.46 -1.16 -4.78
CA ALA A 47 -6.53 -0.59 -3.97
C ALA A 47 -7.19 -1.63 -3.07
N GLU A 48 -7.44 -2.85 -3.56
CA GLU A 48 -7.95 -3.96 -2.73
C GLU A 48 -6.93 -4.38 -1.67
N SER A 49 -5.65 -4.50 -2.03
CA SER A 49 -4.59 -4.78 -1.07
C SER A 49 -4.58 -3.71 0.02
N TRP A 50 -4.65 -2.43 -0.36
CA TRP A 50 -4.75 -1.32 0.60
C TRP A 50 -6.02 -1.37 1.44
N ASN A 51 -7.17 -1.74 0.87
CA ASN A 51 -8.44 -1.88 1.60
C ASN A 51 -8.39 -3.04 2.61
N ILE A 52 -7.70 -4.14 2.28
CA ILE A 52 -7.48 -5.25 3.21
C ILE A 52 -6.53 -4.82 4.33
N LEU A 53 -5.42 -4.17 4.00
CA LEU A 53 -4.48 -3.65 4.98
C LEU A 53 -5.14 -2.58 5.89
N ALA A 54 -5.59 -1.46 5.33
CA ALA A 54 -6.09 -0.32 6.08
C ALA A 54 -7.51 -0.52 6.66
N GLY A 55 -8.37 -1.28 5.98
CA GLY A 55 -9.77 -1.47 6.36
C GLY A 55 -10.03 -2.69 7.24
N TYR A 56 -9.54 -3.88 6.85
CA TYR A 56 -9.84 -5.15 7.56
C TYR A 56 -8.89 -5.47 8.71
N ALA A 57 -7.60 -5.10 8.61
CA ALA A 57 -6.67 -5.29 9.72
C ALA A 57 -6.77 -4.20 10.80
N GLY A 58 -7.56 -3.13 10.56
CA GLY A 58 -7.99 -2.12 11.54
C GLY A 58 -6.90 -1.20 12.10
N GLN A 59 -5.64 -1.61 12.15
CA GLN A 59 -4.48 -0.80 12.51
C GLN A 59 -3.20 -1.45 11.97
N VAL A 60 -2.88 -1.23 10.69
CA VAL A 60 -1.53 -1.59 10.24
C VAL A 60 -0.57 -0.53 10.77
N ASN A 61 0.19 -0.87 11.79
CA ASN A 61 1.34 -0.09 12.23
C ASN A 61 2.48 -0.21 11.19
N LEU A 62 2.23 0.30 9.97
CA LEU A 62 3.20 0.37 8.88
C LEU A 62 4.41 1.22 9.27
N GLY A 63 4.21 2.19 10.17
CA GLY A 63 5.28 3.04 10.69
C GLY A 63 6.38 2.21 11.34
N HIS A 64 6.03 1.29 12.25
CA HIS A 64 7.03 0.50 12.97
C HIS A 64 7.85 -0.40 12.03
N ALA A 65 7.19 -1.06 11.08
CA ALA A 65 7.87 -1.89 10.07
C ALA A 65 8.76 -1.04 9.13
N ALA A 66 8.27 0.12 8.68
CA ALA A 66 9.02 1.03 7.81
C ALA A 66 10.25 1.63 8.51
N PHE A 67 10.10 2.10 9.76
CA PHE A 67 11.21 2.66 10.54
C PHE A 67 12.24 1.59 10.93
N PHE A 68 11.78 0.40 11.29
CA PHE A 68 12.67 -0.74 11.54
C PHE A 68 13.48 -1.12 10.29
N GLY A 69 12.81 -1.24 9.13
CA GLY A 69 13.47 -1.54 7.86
C GLY A 69 14.49 -0.47 7.46
N LEU A 70 14.14 0.82 7.62
CA LEU A 70 15.03 1.94 7.34
C LEU A 70 16.27 1.93 8.24
N GLY A 71 16.09 1.77 9.55
CA GLY A 71 17.20 1.68 10.50
C GLY A 71 18.10 0.48 10.24
N ALA A 72 17.51 -0.68 9.92
CA ALA A 72 18.25 -1.89 9.55
C ALA A 72 19.05 -1.72 8.26
N LEU A 73 18.48 -1.07 7.25
CA LEU A 73 19.17 -0.80 5.97
C LEU A 73 20.39 0.09 6.20
N VAL A 74 20.23 1.21 6.89
CA VAL A 74 21.34 2.13 7.20
C VAL A 74 22.42 1.42 8.03
N THR A 75 22.02 0.69 9.06
CA THR A 75 22.92 -0.11 9.89
C THR A 75 23.72 -1.11 9.06
N ARG A 76 23.05 -1.88 8.19
CA ARG A 76 23.69 -2.88 7.32
C ARG A 76 24.66 -2.22 6.34
N THR A 77 24.29 -1.07 5.78
CA THR A 77 25.12 -0.35 4.82
C THR A 77 26.40 0.17 5.48
N LEU A 78 26.30 0.77 6.67
CA LEU A 78 27.46 1.24 7.43
C LEU A 78 28.33 0.10 7.94
N TRP A 79 27.73 -0.99 8.41
CA TRP A 79 28.49 -2.17 8.81
C TRP A 79 29.25 -2.74 7.60
N SER A 80 28.62 -2.84 6.43
CA SER A 80 29.32 -3.29 5.21
C SER A 80 30.44 -2.36 4.75
N ALA A 81 30.44 -1.09 5.18
CA ALA A 81 31.50 -0.13 4.95
C ALA A 81 32.66 -0.20 5.99
N GLY A 82 32.62 -1.17 6.91
CA GLY A 82 33.66 -1.39 7.93
C GLY A 82 33.46 -0.60 9.22
N ILE A 83 32.32 0.08 9.40
CA ILE A 83 32.01 0.78 10.65
C ILE A 83 31.64 -0.25 11.74
N PRO A 84 32.11 -0.08 13.00
CA PRO A 84 31.71 -0.95 14.11
C PRO A 84 30.18 -1.03 14.25
N VAL A 85 29.69 -2.24 14.55
CA VAL A 85 28.24 -2.51 14.56
C VAL A 85 27.45 -1.58 15.50
N LEU A 86 28.02 -1.21 16.67
CA LEU A 86 27.38 -0.27 17.59
C LEU A 86 27.18 1.12 16.98
N LEU A 87 28.20 1.64 16.27
CA LEU A 87 28.14 2.93 15.59
C LEU A 87 27.18 2.87 14.40
N ALA A 88 27.20 1.77 13.64
CA ALA A 88 26.26 1.54 12.54
C ALA A 88 24.80 1.48 13.04
N MET A 89 24.54 0.80 14.16
CA MET A 89 23.23 0.73 14.80
C MET A 89 22.77 2.09 15.33
N ALA A 90 23.67 2.86 15.96
CA ALA A 90 23.37 4.20 16.43
C ALA A 90 23.01 5.14 15.27
N ALA A 91 23.74 5.07 14.16
CA ALA A 91 23.44 5.81 12.94
C ALA A 91 22.09 5.38 12.32
N GLY A 92 21.79 4.07 12.29
CA GLY A 92 20.50 3.55 11.86
C GLY A 92 19.34 4.05 12.72
N ALA A 93 19.49 4.02 14.04
CA ALA A 93 18.50 4.52 14.99
C ALA A 93 18.29 6.04 14.88
N ALA A 94 19.39 6.81 14.72
CA ALA A 94 19.32 8.24 14.51
C ALA A 94 18.55 8.58 13.22
N THR A 95 18.84 7.87 12.13
CA THR A 95 18.17 8.09 10.84
C THR A 95 16.68 7.74 10.95
N ALA A 96 16.32 6.60 11.54
CA ALA A 96 14.93 6.22 11.77
C ALA A 96 14.18 7.24 12.63
N THR A 97 14.81 7.78 13.67
CA THR A 97 14.23 8.81 14.55
C THR A 97 13.94 10.11 13.81
N VAL A 98 14.89 10.59 13.00
CA VAL A 98 14.71 11.83 12.21
C VAL A 98 13.52 11.69 11.25
N PHE A 99 13.41 10.56 10.54
CA PHE A 99 12.29 10.31 9.64
C PHE A 99 10.96 10.14 10.40
N ALA A 100 10.97 9.45 11.54
CA ALA A 100 9.78 9.31 12.38
C ALA A 100 9.28 10.66 12.90
N LEU A 101 10.18 11.56 13.31
CA LEU A 101 9.84 12.92 13.73
C LEU A 101 9.28 13.75 12.58
N ALA A 102 9.90 13.69 11.39
CA ALA A 102 9.43 14.43 10.22
C ALA A 102 8.00 13.99 9.79
N ILE A 103 7.79 12.68 9.69
CA ILE A 103 6.48 12.10 9.33
C ILE A 103 5.45 12.33 10.44
N GLY A 104 5.84 12.14 11.70
CA GLY A 104 5.00 12.40 12.86
C GLY A 104 4.54 13.86 12.92
N ALA A 105 5.45 14.81 12.71
CA ALA A 105 5.13 16.24 12.66
C ALA A 105 4.15 16.57 11.51
N ALA A 106 4.33 15.98 10.33
CA ALA A 106 3.39 16.14 9.21
C ALA A 106 2.01 15.55 9.53
N ALA A 107 1.96 14.37 10.15
CA ALA A 107 0.72 13.71 10.55
C ALA A 107 -0.02 14.51 11.66
N PHE A 108 0.71 15.06 12.63
CA PHE A 108 0.13 15.92 13.68
C PHE A 108 -0.42 17.23 13.12
N ARG A 109 0.24 17.83 12.10
CA ARG A 109 -0.28 19.03 11.41
C ARG A 109 -1.63 18.79 10.75
N LEU A 110 -1.89 17.60 10.23
CA LEU A 110 -3.18 17.26 9.61
C LEU A 110 -4.28 17.07 10.65
N ARG A 111 -3.99 16.50 11.83
CA ARG A 111 -5.00 16.28 12.89
C ARG A 111 -5.43 17.57 13.60
N GLY A 112 -4.62 18.61 13.58
CA GLY A 112 -4.96 19.91 14.19
C GLY A 112 -6.05 20.70 13.46
N ALA A 113 -6.35 20.39 12.19
CA ALA A 113 -7.35 21.11 11.39
C ALA A 113 -8.81 20.70 11.68
N TYR A 114 -9.04 19.68 12.52
CA TYR A 114 -10.37 19.14 12.81
C TYR A 114 -10.90 19.46 14.21
N SER A 115 -10.32 20.47 14.87
CA SER A 115 -10.65 20.81 16.27
C SER A 115 -11.22 22.22 16.44
N THR A 116 -12.08 22.73 15.56
CA THR A 116 -12.97 23.89 15.84
C THR A 116 -14.07 23.96 14.76
N GLY A 117 -15.37 24.02 15.04
CA GLY A 117 -16.10 24.11 16.31
C GLY A 117 -17.59 23.84 16.13
#